data_AF-K5XCL9-F1
#
_entry.id   AF-K5XCL9-F1
#
_cell.length_a   1.000
_cell.length_b   1.000
_cell.length_c   1.000
_cell.angle_alpha   90.00
_cell.angle_beta   90.00
_cell.angle_gamma   90.00
#
_symmetry.space_group_name_H-M   'P 1'
#
loop_
_entity.id
_entity.type
_entity.pdbx_description
1 polymer ?
#
loop_
_entity_poly.entity_id
_entity_poly.type
_entity_poly.pdbx_seq_one_letter_code
_entity_poly.pdbx_strand_id
1 'polypeptide(L)'
;MAENQDSAALLNGSAMKPDAFDGTKSKYIAWKTQMKLYVVTQRKRLPEQFDRVLMILSYMKGGHAGEYVATFMKKYDADENSVIQTTKTLWEDLDRHFLIDEQAEAYDRLQAMQMGTLSAQEFFSKFELCAFQANIHDFEAHFQELKSLLEKALRADIIRLLYNSSEELPTTYALYKQQVARIDLNQQQDSFNQGSSRRKAHHERKMHPHQQLLLRQFKHGATELVSHSEEGDNRWIWIKHDARVFVSDVANRVTYHEIALIGNKLNKYEPRKPRQFPPPTRSHPSHH
;
A
#
# COMPACT_ATOMS: atom_id res chain seq x y z
N MET A 1 -10.10 -37.75 6.92
CA MET A 1 -11.36 -37.98 6.17
C MET A 1 -12.46 -37.20 6.87
N ALA A 2 -12.64 -35.95 6.48
CA ALA A 2 -13.65 -35.05 7.06
C ALA A 2 -14.23 -34.24 5.90
N GLU A 3 -15.04 -34.90 5.08
CA GLU A 3 -15.66 -34.27 3.91
C GLU A 3 -16.90 -35.08 3.49
N ASN A 4 -17.89 -35.20 4.39
CA ASN A 4 -19.22 -35.66 3.97
C ASN A 4 -20.34 -35.37 4.98
N GLN A 5 -20.27 -34.26 5.70
CA GLN A 5 -21.39 -33.80 6.54
C GLN A 5 -22.10 -32.55 5.98
N ASP A 6 -21.44 -31.73 5.14
CA ASP A 6 -22.08 -30.58 4.50
C ASP A 6 -22.99 -30.96 3.33
N SER A 7 -22.70 -32.06 2.62
CA SER A 7 -23.47 -32.53 1.47
C SER A 7 -24.89 -33.00 1.84
N ALA A 8 -25.11 -33.39 3.10
CA ALA A 8 -26.38 -33.92 3.60
C ALA A 8 -27.36 -32.83 4.05
N ALA A 9 -26.89 -31.60 4.26
CA ALA A 9 -27.75 -30.49 4.70
C ALA A 9 -28.65 -29.93 3.57
N LEU A 10 -28.32 -30.20 2.31
CA LEU A 10 -29.06 -29.71 1.15
C LEU A 10 -30.36 -30.47 0.85
N LEU A 11 -30.61 -31.61 1.51
CA LEU A 11 -31.77 -32.48 1.24
C LEU A 11 -32.76 -32.62 2.40
N ASN A 12 -32.65 -31.78 3.43
CA ASN A 12 -33.67 -31.66 4.47
C ASN A 12 -34.41 -30.34 4.29
N GLY A 13 -35.74 -30.38 4.19
CA GLY A 13 -36.65 -29.29 3.78
C GLY A 13 -36.67 -28.00 4.61
N SER A 14 -35.60 -27.70 5.36
CA SER A 14 -35.31 -26.41 5.96
C SER A 14 -34.48 -25.49 5.06
N ALA A 15 -33.84 -26.01 4.00
CA ALA A 15 -32.91 -25.29 3.12
C ALA A 15 -33.56 -24.34 2.08
N MET A 16 -34.89 -24.21 2.06
CA MET A 16 -35.59 -23.37 1.06
C MET A 16 -36.13 -22.07 1.63
N LYS A 17 -36.14 -21.88 2.95
CA LYS A 17 -36.66 -20.66 3.55
C LYS A 17 -35.60 -19.55 3.45
N PRO A 18 -35.90 -18.40 2.82
CA PRO A 18 -34.94 -17.30 2.71
C PRO A 18 -34.61 -16.71 4.07
N ASP A 19 -33.40 -16.16 4.17
CA ASP A 19 -33.03 -15.33 5.31
C ASP A 19 -33.85 -14.04 5.35
N ALA A 20 -33.93 -13.43 6.53
CA ALA A 20 -34.51 -12.09 6.66
C ALA A 20 -33.58 -11.05 6.02
N PHE A 21 -34.16 -10.07 5.33
CA PHE A 21 -33.43 -8.97 4.71
C PHE A 21 -33.61 -7.68 5.51
N ASP A 22 -32.51 -7.08 5.92
CA ASP A 22 -32.43 -5.86 6.73
C ASP A 22 -32.29 -4.58 5.89
N GLY A 23 -32.17 -4.71 4.56
CA GLY A 23 -31.93 -3.58 3.66
C GLY A 23 -30.46 -3.40 3.28
N THR A 24 -29.56 -4.26 3.75
CA THR A 24 -28.12 -4.18 3.39
C THR A 24 -27.93 -4.46 1.90
N LYS A 25 -27.59 -3.42 1.12
CA LYS A 25 -27.46 -3.51 -0.35
C LYS A 25 -26.50 -4.62 -0.83
N SER A 26 -25.38 -4.83 -0.15
CA SER A 26 -24.41 -5.90 -0.51
C SER A 26 -24.96 -7.33 -0.38
N LYS A 27 -26.01 -7.53 0.43
CA LYS A 27 -26.70 -8.82 0.58
C LYS A 27 -27.90 -8.98 -0.35
N TYR A 28 -28.33 -7.89 -1.02
CA TYR A 28 -29.61 -7.84 -1.72
C TYR A 28 -29.71 -8.86 -2.87
N ILE A 29 -28.70 -8.99 -3.73
CA ILE A 29 -28.72 -9.95 -4.85
C ILE A 29 -28.84 -11.41 -4.37
N ALA A 30 -28.07 -11.77 -3.34
CA ALA A 30 -28.11 -13.10 -2.76
C ALA A 30 -29.49 -13.40 -2.17
N TRP A 31 -30.01 -12.48 -1.35
CA TRP A 31 -31.34 -12.59 -0.75
C TRP A 31 -32.45 -12.65 -1.82
N LYS A 32 -32.44 -11.74 -2.80
CA LYS A 32 -33.40 -11.71 -3.91
C LYS A 32 -33.44 -13.04 -4.65
N THR A 33 -32.29 -13.67 -4.85
CA THR A 33 -32.19 -14.98 -5.51
C THR A 33 -32.85 -16.09 -4.68
N GLN A 34 -32.53 -16.17 -3.38
CA GLN A 34 -33.17 -17.12 -2.46
C GLN A 34 -34.69 -16.90 -2.40
N MET A 35 -35.12 -15.64 -2.31
CA MET A 35 -36.52 -15.26 -2.20
C MET A 35 -37.31 -15.58 -3.47
N LYS A 36 -36.75 -15.34 -4.67
CA LYS A 36 -37.36 -15.74 -5.94
C LYS A 36 -37.58 -17.26 -6.01
N LEU A 37 -36.58 -18.05 -5.62
CA LEU A 37 -36.70 -19.51 -5.59
C LEU A 37 -37.82 -19.94 -4.63
N TYR A 38 -37.86 -19.37 -3.43
CA TYR A 38 -38.89 -19.66 -2.45
C TYR A 38 -40.29 -19.30 -2.97
N VAL A 39 -40.47 -18.13 -3.59
CA VAL A 39 -41.75 -17.70 -4.21
C VAL A 39 -42.23 -18.71 -5.25
N VAL A 40 -41.34 -19.19 -6.12
CA VAL A 40 -41.66 -20.21 -7.13
C VAL A 40 -42.24 -21.47 -6.47
N THR A 41 -41.67 -21.87 -5.34
CA THR A 41 -42.07 -23.11 -4.65
C THR A 41 -43.38 -22.97 -3.88
N GLN A 42 -43.74 -21.74 -3.50
CA GLN A 42 -45.01 -21.44 -2.83
C GLN A 42 -46.14 -21.11 -3.81
N ARG A 43 -45.90 -21.05 -5.14
CA ARG A 43 -46.91 -20.65 -6.14
C ARG A 43 -48.23 -21.43 -6.06
N LYS A 44 -48.18 -22.72 -5.76
CA LYS A 44 -49.39 -23.55 -5.61
C LYS A 44 -50.21 -23.19 -4.36
N ARG A 45 -49.56 -22.72 -3.31
CA ARG A 45 -50.19 -22.35 -2.02
C ARG A 45 -50.64 -20.89 -2.00
N LEU A 46 -49.95 -20.03 -2.73
CA LEU A 46 -50.25 -18.61 -2.87
C LEU A 46 -50.54 -18.33 -4.36
N PRO A 47 -51.75 -18.63 -4.85
CA PRO A 47 -52.10 -18.46 -6.25
C PRO A 47 -52.16 -16.97 -6.66
N GLU A 48 -52.59 -16.11 -5.74
CA GLU A 48 -52.71 -14.68 -5.97
C GLU A 48 -51.34 -13.99 -6.04
N GLN A 49 -51.22 -12.99 -6.94
CA GLN A 49 -49.98 -12.22 -7.07
C GLN A 49 -49.69 -11.38 -5.83
N PHE A 50 -50.73 -10.81 -5.23
CA PHE A 50 -50.60 -9.94 -4.07
C PHE A 50 -50.19 -10.72 -2.82
N ASP A 51 -50.71 -11.93 -2.61
CA ASP A 51 -50.26 -12.81 -1.52
C ASP A 51 -48.76 -13.10 -1.59
N ARG A 52 -48.22 -13.26 -2.82
CA ARG A 52 -46.78 -13.43 -3.03
C ARG A 52 -46.00 -12.15 -2.74
N VAL A 53 -46.57 -10.98 -3.03
CA VAL A 53 -46.00 -9.67 -2.62
C VAL A 53 -45.92 -9.58 -1.11
N LEU A 54 -47.02 -9.82 -0.40
CA LEU A 54 -47.07 -9.80 1.06
C LEU A 54 -46.10 -10.82 1.68
N MET A 55 -45.98 -12.00 1.08
CA MET A 55 -44.98 -12.98 1.50
C MET A 55 -43.56 -12.43 1.37
N ILE A 56 -43.18 -11.83 0.23
CA ILE A 56 -41.83 -11.24 0.06
C ILE A 56 -41.58 -10.17 1.13
N LEU A 57 -42.55 -9.26 1.33
CA LEU A 57 -42.45 -8.19 2.34
C LEU A 57 -42.32 -8.73 3.76
N SER A 58 -42.89 -9.89 4.08
CA SER A 58 -42.77 -10.51 5.42
C SER A 58 -41.34 -10.96 5.78
N TYR A 59 -40.46 -11.12 4.78
CA TYR A 59 -39.04 -11.43 4.97
C TYR A 59 -38.15 -10.19 5.05
N MET A 60 -38.70 -9.00 4.81
CA MET A 60 -38.01 -7.72 4.98
C MET A 60 -38.19 -7.23 6.42
N LYS A 61 -37.12 -7.27 7.22
CA LYS A 61 -37.18 -7.03 8.68
C LYS A 61 -36.03 -6.19 9.16
N GLY A 62 -36.35 -5.16 9.96
CA GLY A 62 -35.36 -4.25 10.53
C GLY A 62 -34.66 -3.40 9.48
N GLY A 63 -33.84 -2.46 9.94
CA GLY A 63 -33.10 -1.54 9.08
C GLY A 63 -33.98 -0.83 8.03
N HIS A 64 -33.39 -0.56 6.87
CA HIS A 64 -34.05 0.14 5.76
C HIS A 64 -35.16 -0.70 5.12
N ALA A 65 -35.03 -2.04 5.16
CA ALA A 65 -36.06 -2.93 4.63
C ALA A 65 -37.33 -2.88 5.48
N GLY A 66 -37.22 -2.83 6.80
CA GLY A 66 -38.36 -2.67 7.70
C GLY A 66 -39.08 -1.32 7.50
N GLU A 67 -38.34 -0.24 7.29
CA GLU A 67 -38.92 1.08 6.98
C GLU A 67 -39.66 1.10 5.64
N TYR A 68 -39.10 0.43 4.62
CA TYR A 68 -39.77 0.22 3.34
C TYR A 68 -41.11 -0.51 3.51
N VAL A 69 -41.13 -1.61 4.27
CA VAL A 69 -42.37 -2.36 4.57
C VAL A 69 -43.38 -1.50 5.33
N ALA A 70 -42.94 -0.76 6.35
CA ALA A 70 -43.83 0.13 7.10
C ALA A 70 -44.45 1.20 6.19
N THR A 71 -43.67 1.75 5.25
CA THR A 71 -44.16 2.71 4.26
C THR A 71 -45.13 2.07 3.28
N PHE A 72 -44.85 0.84 2.84
CA PHE A 72 -45.76 0.07 1.99
C PHE A 72 -47.11 -0.13 2.66
N MET A 73 -47.12 -0.59 3.93
CA MET A 73 -48.36 -0.83 4.66
C MET A 73 -49.15 0.44 4.92
N LYS A 74 -48.50 1.57 5.21
CA LYS A 74 -49.18 2.87 5.31
C LYS A 74 -49.89 3.28 4.01
N LYS A 75 -49.28 2.99 2.86
CA LYS A 75 -49.91 3.26 1.55
C LYS A 75 -51.08 2.31 1.31
N TYR A 76 -50.92 1.04 1.67
CA TYR A 76 -51.99 0.03 1.58
C TYR A 76 -53.21 0.41 2.42
N ASP A 77 -52.99 0.86 3.66
CA ASP A 77 -54.06 1.30 4.57
C ASP A 77 -54.80 2.54 4.05
N ALA A 78 -54.12 3.41 3.29
CA ALA A 78 -54.72 4.60 2.70
C ALA A 78 -55.50 4.30 1.41
N ASP A 79 -54.94 3.49 0.53
CA ASP A 79 -55.58 2.99 -0.69
C ASP A 79 -54.91 1.69 -1.14
N GLU A 80 -55.63 0.58 -1.00
CA GLU A 80 -55.17 -0.76 -1.40
C GLU A 80 -54.76 -0.82 -2.89
N ASN A 81 -55.42 -0.07 -3.77
CA ASN A 81 -55.10 -0.10 -5.20
C ASN A 81 -53.85 0.73 -5.55
N SER A 82 -53.38 1.57 -4.63
CA SER A 82 -52.21 2.43 -4.83
C SER A 82 -50.88 1.70 -4.67
N VAL A 83 -50.88 0.53 -4.02
CA VAL A 83 -49.65 -0.22 -3.77
C VAL A 83 -49.31 -1.19 -4.90
N ILE A 84 -48.08 -1.69 -4.87
CA ILE A 84 -47.58 -2.63 -5.85
C ILE A 84 -48.31 -3.97 -5.71
N GLN A 85 -49.07 -4.34 -6.74
CA GLN A 85 -49.94 -5.53 -6.73
C GLN A 85 -49.27 -6.82 -7.26
N THR A 86 -48.13 -6.69 -7.94
CA THR A 86 -47.47 -7.85 -8.57
C THR A 86 -46.03 -8.02 -8.13
N THR A 87 -45.59 -9.28 -8.10
CA THR A 87 -44.20 -9.63 -7.78
C THR A 87 -43.19 -9.04 -8.77
N LYS A 88 -43.55 -8.90 -10.06
CA LYS A 88 -42.68 -8.30 -11.08
C LYS A 88 -42.38 -6.83 -10.74
N THR A 89 -43.43 -6.04 -10.57
CA THR A 89 -43.34 -4.62 -10.24
C THR A 89 -42.66 -4.40 -8.88
N LEU A 90 -42.85 -5.34 -7.93
CA LEU A 90 -42.16 -5.28 -6.65
C LEU A 90 -40.65 -5.46 -6.82
N TRP A 91 -40.21 -6.45 -7.62
CA TRP A 91 -38.78 -6.64 -7.86
C TRP A 91 -38.13 -5.44 -8.54
N GLU A 92 -38.81 -4.82 -9.50
CA GLU A 92 -38.34 -3.59 -10.15
C GLU A 92 -38.19 -2.45 -9.15
N ASP A 93 -39.14 -2.30 -8.22
CA ASP A 93 -39.08 -1.27 -7.19
C ASP A 93 -38.00 -1.55 -6.14
N LEU A 94 -37.88 -2.80 -5.68
CA LEU A 94 -36.83 -3.22 -4.77
C LEU A 94 -35.44 -3.07 -5.40
N ASP A 95 -35.30 -3.30 -6.71
CA ASP A 95 -34.04 -3.05 -7.42
C ASP A 95 -33.67 -1.57 -7.37
N ARG A 96 -34.62 -0.64 -7.55
CA ARG A 96 -34.32 0.80 -7.42
C ARG A 96 -33.87 1.19 -6.00
N HIS A 97 -34.39 0.53 -4.97
CA HIS A 97 -34.09 0.87 -3.57
C HIS A 97 -32.83 0.20 -3.02
N PHE A 98 -32.60 -1.07 -3.40
CA PHE A 98 -31.63 -1.93 -2.73
C PHE A 98 -30.55 -2.51 -3.65
N LEU A 99 -30.68 -2.38 -4.98
CA LEU A 99 -29.59 -2.75 -5.87
C LEU A 99 -28.45 -1.74 -5.70
N ILE A 100 -27.23 -2.26 -5.63
CA ILE A 100 -26.04 -1.42 -5.71
C ILE A 100 -25.96 -0.89 -7.13
N ASP A 101 -26.01 0.42 -7.29
CA ASP A 101 -25.56 1.06 -8.50
C ASP A 101 -24.03 1.12 -8.43
N GLU A 102 -23.38 0.06 -8.94
CA GLU A 102 -21.93 -0.10 -8.86
C GLU A 102 -21.21 1.06 -9.55
N GLN A 103 -21.83 1.66 -10.57
CA GLN A 103 -21.28 2.81 -11.28
C GLN A 103 -21.37 4.08 -10.43
N ALA A 104 -22.53 4.36 -9.81
CA ALA A 104 -22.68 5.48 -8.90
C ALA A 104 -21.75 5.35 -7.67
N GLU A 105 -21.66 4.16 -7.06
CA GLU A 105 -20.73 3.93 -5.94
C GLU A 105 -19.26 4.02 -6.37
N ALA A 106 -18.92 3.63 -7.59
CA ALA A 106 -17.57 3.84 -8.14
C ALA A 106 -17.28 5.33 -8.35
N TYR A 107 -18.27 6.10 -8.81
CA TYR A 107 -18.14 7.54 -8.98
C TYR A 107 -18.02 8.26 -7.63
N ASP A 108 -18.81 7.89 -6.63
CA ASP A 108 -18.70 8.41 -5.25
C ASP A 108 -17.32 8.11 -4.67
N ARG A 109 -16.82 6.87 -4.87
CA ARG A 109 -15.45 6.49 -4.48
C ARG A 109 -14.41 7.34 -5.20
N LEU A 110 -14.57 7.56 -6.51
CA LEU A 110 -13.69 8.40 -7.32
C LEU A 110 -13.64 9.84 -6.80
N GLN A 111 -14.79 10.43 -6.46
CA GLN A 111 -14.88 11.78 -5.89
C GLN A 111 -14.25 11.88 -4.50
N ALA A 112 -14.36 10.85 -3.68
CA ALA A 112 -13.80 10.79 -2.34
C ALA A 112 -12.30 10.44 -2.30
N MET A 113 -11.69 10.10 -3.45
CA MET A 113 -10.28 9.72 -3.48
C MET A 113 -9.38 10.86 -3.01
N GLN A 114 -8.33 10.48 -2.29
CA GLN A 114 -7.26 11.37 -1.85
C GLN A 114 -5.92 10.67 -2.06
N MET A 115 -4.94 11.39 -2.59
CA MET A 115 -3.59 10.88 -2.81
C MET A 115 -2.92 10.53 -1.49
N GLY A 116 -3.07 11.37 -0.47
CA GLY A 116 -2.50 11.15 0.86
C GLY A 116 -1.00 10.84 0.78
N THR A 117 -0.60 9.69 1.33
CA THR A 117 0.80 9.21 1.34
C THR A 117 1.17 8.34 0.13
N LEU A 118 0.24 8.09 -0.79
CA LEU A 118 0.52 7.28 -1.98
C LEU A 118 1.49 8.01 -2.91
N SER A 119 2.30 7.23 -3.64
CA SER A 119 3.01 7.76 -4.80
C SER A 119 2.02 8.14 -5.91
N ALA A 120 2.42 9.03 -6.80
CA ALA A 120 1.60 9.44 -7.94
C ALA A 120 1.21 8.25 -8.81
N GLN A 121 2.14 7.31 -9.04
CA GLN A 121 1.88 6.11 -9.83
C GLN A 121 0.78 5.25 -9.20
N GLU A 122 0.89 4.92 -7.91
CA GLU A 122 -0.11 4.13 -7.19
C GLU A 122 -1.47 4.83 -7.13
N PHE A 123 -1.45 6.15 -6.91
CA PHE A 123 -2.66 6.97 -6.89
C PHE A 123 -3.38 6.91 -8.25
N PHE A 124 -2.69 7.17 -9.36
CA PHE A 124 -3.30 7.14 -10.69
C PHE A 124 -3.80 5.74 -11.06
N SER A 125 -3.09 4.67 -10.72
CA SER A 125 -3.59 3.31 -10.95
C SER A 125 -4.91 3.04 -10.22
N LYS A 126 -5.06 3.51 -8.97
CA LYS A 126 -6.32 3.38 -8.23
C LYS A 126 -7.42 4.29 -8.77
N PHE A 127 -7.05 5.50 -9.17
CA PHE A 127 -7.97 6.51 -9.71
C PHE A 127 -8.56 6.04 -11.05
N GLU A 128 -7.71 5.57 -11.95
CA GLU A 128 -8.13 5.02 -13.25
C GLU A 128 -9.02 3.79 -13.10
N LEU A 129 -8.73 2.91 -12.13
CA LEU A 129 -9.58 1.77 -11.84
C LEU A 129 -10.97 2.20 -11.36
N CYS A 130 -11.06 3.20 -10.46
CA CYS A 130 -12.34 3.70 -9.97
C CYS A 130 -13.12 4.41 -11.09
N ALA A 131 -12.45 5.20 -11.92
CA ALA A 131 -13.05 5.85 -13.09
C ALA A 131 -13.57 4.82 -14.10
N PHE A 132 -12.82 3.76 -14.36
CA PHE A 132 -13.27 2.65 -15.21
C PHE A 132 -14.51 1.96 -14.63
N GLN A 133 -14.54 1.69 -13.32
CA GLN A 133 -15.72 1.14 -12.64
C GLN A 133 -16.93 2.09 -12.69
N ALA A 134 -16.69 3.40 -12.76
CA ALA A 134 -17.70 4.44 -12.96
C ALA A 134 -18.07 4.64 -14.45
N ASN A 135 -17.68 3.73 -15.33
CA ASN A 135 -17.94 3.77 -16.78
C ASN A 135 -17.26 4.94 -17.53
N ILE A 136 -16.16 5.47 -16.98
CA ILE A 136 -15.31 6.47 -17.64
C ILE A 136 -14.10 5.74 -18.24
N HIS A 137 -14.20 5.37 -19.52
CA HIS A 137 -13.16 4.60 -20.21
C HIS A 137 -12.22 5.46 -21.08
N ASP A 138 -12.72 6.57 -21.61
CA ASP A 138 -11.94 7.50 -22.44
C ASP A 138 -11.44 8.67 -21.59
N PHE A 139 -10.27 8.50 -20.97
CA PHE A 139 -9.69 9.50 -20.09
C PHE A 139 -9.37 10.82 -20.79
N GLU A 140 -9.09 10.80 -22.08
CA GLU A 140 -8.77 12.00 -22.84
C GLU A 140 -10.05 12.79 -23.15
N ALA A 141 -11.12 12.13 -23.59
CA ALA A 141 -12.41 12.76 -23.81
C ALA A 141 -12.99 13.37 -22.52
N HIS A 142 -12.74 12.72 -21.37
CA HIS A 142 -13.22 13.15 -20.06
C HIS A 142 -12.19 13.97 -19.27
N PHE A 143 -11.09 14.43 -19.89
CA PHE A 143 -9.99 15.03 -19.15
C PHE A 143 -10.41 16.25 -18.31
N GLN A 144 -11.28 17.13 -18.80
CA GLN A 144 -11.71 18.30 -18.04
C GLN A 144 -12.50 17.93 -16.76
N GLU A 145 -13.35 16.92 -16.85
CA GLU A 145 -14.09 16.40 -15.69
C GLU A 145 -13.11 15.77 -14.68
N LEU A 146 -12.25 14.87 -15.16
CA LEU A 146 -11.27 14.16 -14.35
C LEU A 146 -10.26 15.12 -13.72
N LYS A 147 -9.85 16.18 -14.42
CA LYS A 147 -8.95 17.21 -13.92
C LYS A 147 -9.50 17.84 -12.65
N SER A 148 -10.80 18.18 -12.61
CA SER A 148 -11.42 18.77 -11.43
C SER A 148 -11.43 17.83 -10.21
N LEU A 149 -11.53 16.51 -10.45
CA LEU A 149 -11.46 15.48 -9.40
C LEU A 149 -10.01 15.27 -8.94
N LEU A 150 -9.07 15.22 -9.88
CA LEU A 150 -7.64 15.10 -9.61
C LEU A 150 -7.11 16.27 -8.80
N GLU A 151 -7.51 17.50 -9.11
CA GLU A 151 -7.07 18.69 -8.38
C GLU A 151 -7.54 18.71 -6.92
N LYS A 152 -8.70 18.10 -6.64
CA LYS A 152 -9.20 17.91 -5.27
C LYS A 152 -8.55 16.74 -4.55
N ALA A 153 -8.09 15.73 -5.28
CA ALA A 153 -7.55 14.49 -4.73
C ALA A 153 -6.03 14.55 -4.52
N LEU A 154 -5.31 15.27 -5.38
CA LEU A 154 -3.85 15.39 -5.33
C LEU A 154 -3.40 16.26 -4.14
N ARG A 155 -2.16 16.04 -3.70
CA ARG A 155 -1.58 16.88 -2.64
C ARG A 155 -1.40 18.33 -3.12
N ALA A 156 -1.69 19.27 -2.22
CA ALA A 156 -1.69 20.70 -2.52
C ALA A 156 -0.32 21.24 -2.99
N ASP A 157 0.77 20.65 -2.51
CA ASP A 157 2.14 21.01 -2.91
C ASP A 157 2.44 20.61 -4.35
N ILE A 158 1.96 19.43 -4.80
CA ILE A 158 2.04 19.00 -6.20
C ILE A 158 1.25 19.95 -7.09
N ILE A 159 0.00 20.25 -6.74
CA ILE A 159 -0.85 21.19 -7.50
C ILE A 159 -0.18 22.55 -7.61
N ARG A 160 0.36 23.06 -6.50
CA ARG A 160 1.07 24.34 -6.49
C ARG A 160 2.29 24.30 -7.43
N LEU A 161 3.07 23.23 -7.44
CA LEU A 161 4.24 23.13 -8.33
C LEU A 161 3.85 22.97 -9.79
N LEU A 162 2.75 22.26 -10.07
CA LEU A 162 2.23 22.07 -11.41
C LEU A 162 1.87 23.42 -12.04
N TYR A 163 1.11 24.25 -11.32
CA TYR A 163 0.67 25.57 -11.80
C TYR A 163 1.75 26.67 -11.77
N ASN A 164 2.79 26.52 -10.94
CA ASN A 164 3.92 27.46 -10.89
C ASN A 164 5.10 27.02 -11.77
N SER A 165 5.01 25.88 -12.45
CA SER A 165 6.03 25.47 -13.41
C SER A 165 6.02 26.42 -14.60
N SER A 166 7.20 26.73 -15.15
CA SER A 166 7.32 27.55 -16.38
C SER A 166 6.94 26.78 -17.65
N GLU A 167 6.50 25.53 -17.50
CA GLU A 167 6.02 24.69 -18.59
C GLU A 167 4.55 25.00 -18.91
N GLU A 168 4.14 24.77 -20.15
CA GLU A 168 2.73 24.89 -20.52
C GLU A 168 1.86 23.91 -19.71
N LEU A 169 0.67 24.38 -19.31
CA LEU A 169 -0.27 23.56 -18.55
C LEU A 169 -0.71 22.36 -19.39
N PRO A 170 -0.76 21.15 -18.80
CA PRO A 170 -1.21 19.96 -19.52
C PRO A 170 -2.61 20.13 -20.09
N THR A 171 -2.73 19.89 -21.39
CA THR A 171 -4.00 19.91 -22.15
C THR A 171 -4.60 18.52 -22.33
N THR A 172 -3.83 17.46 -22.04
CA THR A 172 -4.25 16.05 -22.13
C THR A 172 -4.04 15.34 -20.79
N TYR A 173 -4.82 14.28 -20.58
CA TYR A 173 -4.74 13.45 -19.38
C TYR A 173 -3.37 12.79 -19.25
N ALA A 174 -2.82 12.24 -20.35
CA ALA A 174 -1.51 11.62 -20.35
C ALA A 174 -0.38 12.58 -19.92
N LEU A 175 -0.39 13.83 -20.42
CA LEU A 175 0.60 14.84 -20.04
C LEU A 175 0.43 15.26 -18.58
N TYR A 176 -0.81 15.39 -18.11
CA TYR A 176 -1.12 15.73 -16.73
C TYR A 176 -0.57 14.67 -15.76
N LYS A 177 -0.86 13.39 -16.03
CA LYS A 177 -0.35 12.25 -15.27
C LYS A 177 1.17 12.22 -15.24
N GLN A 178 1.81 12.43 -16.39
CA GLN A 178 3.27 12.43 -16.50
C GLN A 178 3.92 13.56 -15.68
N GLN A 179 3.40 14.79 -15.77
CA GLN A 179 3.94 15.91 -15.01
C GLN A 179 3.77 15.74 -13.50
N VAL A 180 2.59 15.28 -13.05
CA VAL A 180 2.35 14.98 -11.64
C VAL A 180 3.31 13.90 -11.13
N ALA A 181 3.51 12.82 -11.89
CA ALA A 181 4.44 11.75 -11.52
C ALA A 181 5.89 12.25 -11.40
N ARG A 182 6.32 13.13 -12.31
CA ARG A 182 7.64 13.76 -12.25
C ARG A 182 7.81 14.64 -11.00
N ILE A 183 6.80 15.46 -10.68
CA ILE A 183 6.84 16.32 -9.49
C ILE A 183 6.94 15.48 -8.21
N ASP A 184 6.10 14.45 -8.08
CA ASP A 184 6.12 13.54 -6.94
C ASP A 184 7.48 12.85 -6.77
N LEU A 185 8.06 12.35 -7.86
CA LEU A 185 9.38 11.72 -7.84
C LEU A 185 10.48 12.69 -7.38
N ASN A 186 10.48 13.92 -7.89
CA ASN A 186 11.46 14.94 -7.51
C ASN A 186 11.35 15.28 -6.02
N GLN A 187 10.13 15.42 -5.48
CA GLN A 187 9.91 15.67 -4.05
C GLN A 187 10.41 14.52 -3.16
N GLN A 188 10.23 13.27 -3.60
CA GLN A 188 10.73 12.09 -2.89
C GLN A 188 12.26 12.07 -2.85
N GLN A 189 12.92 12.39 -3.98
CA GLN A 189 14.37 12.49 -4.06
C GLN A 189 14.93 13.62 -3.17
N ASP A 190 14.31 14.79 -3.19
CA ASP A 190 14.71 15.92 -2.35
C ASP A 190 14.58 15.61 -0.86
N SER A 191 13.49 14.93 -0.47
CA SER A 191 13.26 14.49 0.91
C SER A 191 14.34 13.51 1.38
N PHE A 192 14.73 12.57 0.52
CA PHE A 192 15.81 11.62 0.80
C PHE A 192 17.18 12.32 0.95
N ASN A 193 17.48 13.25 0.05
CA ASN A 193 18.74 14.01 0.05
C ASN A 193 18.86 14.93 1.28
N GLN A 194 17.77 15.60 1.68
CA GLN A 194 17.73 16.44 2.87
C GLN A 194 17.81 15.62 4.16
N GLY A 195 17.17 14.45 4.22
CA GLY A 195 17.28 13.53 5.35
C GLY A 195 18.73 13.06 5.58
N SER A 196 19.43 12.73 4.49
CA SER A 196 20.83 12.32 4.51
C SER A 196 21.76 13.45 4.96
N SER A 197 21.54 14.68 4.46
CA SER A 197 22.32 15.86 4.85
C SER A 197 22.10 16.26 6.32
N ARG A 198 20.86 16.19 6.81
CA ARG A 198 20.53 16.48 8.22
C ARG A 198 21.16 15.48 9.19
N ARG A 199 21.18 14.18 8.85
CA ARG A 199 21.85 13.15 9.66
C ARG A 199 23.35 13.39 9.74
N LYS A 200 23.99 13.71 8.62
CA LYS A 200 25.43 14.08 8.58
C LYS A 200 25.72 15.31 9.44
N ALA A 201 24.96 16.40 9.28
CA ALA A 201 25.15 17.63 10.04
C ALA A 201 24.91 17.46 11.55
N HIS A 202 23.90 16.67 11.93
CA HIS A 202 23.64 16.37 13.34
C HIS A 202 24.74 15.48 13.96
N HIS A 203 25.27 14.53 13.21
CA HIS A 203 26.39 13.69 13.67
C HIS A 203 27.68 14.51 13.84
N GLU A 204 28.02 15.38 12.89
CA GLU A 204 29.19 16.28 12.99
C GLU A 204 29.09 17.22 14.21
N ARG A 205 27.87 17.67 14.57
CA ARG A 205 27.63 18.50 15.77
C ARG A 205 27.75 17.76 17.09
N LYS A 206 27.56 16.43 17.11
CA LYS A 206 27.72 15.59 18.31
C LYS A 206 29.15 15.08 18.50
N MET A 207 30.06 15.30 17.55
CA MET A 207 31.47 14.94 17.68
C MET A 207 32.18 15.82 18.72
N HIS A 208 33.15 15.25 19.44
CA HIS A 208 33.99 15.99 20.37
C HIS A 208 34.83 17.06 19.61
N PRO A 209 35.13 18.25 20.19
CA PRO A 209 35.83 19.33 19.47
C PRO A 209 37.14 18.91 18.77
N HIS A 210 37.89 17.97 19.36
CA HIS A 210 39.09 17.40 18.75
C HIS A 210 38.79 16.59 17.47
N GLN A 211 37.67 15.85 17.43
CA GLN A 211 37.24 15.09 16.26
C GLN A 211 36.72 16.01 15.14
N GLN A 212 36.07 17.12 15.49
CA GLN A 212 35.65 18.13 14.52
C GLN A 212 36.84 18.83 13.87
N LEU A 213 37.91 19.08 14.64
CA LEU A 213 39.15 19.68 14.14
C LEU A 213 39.87 18.73 13.16
N LEU A 214 39.96 17.44 13.48
CA LEU A 214 40.51 16.42 12.59
C LEU A 214 39.68 16.32 11.29
N LEU A 215 38.35 16.26 11.38
CA LEU A 215 37.48 16.21 10.19
C LEU A 215 37.67 17.43 9.28
N ARG A 216 37.85 18.63 9.85
CA ARG A 216 38.13 19.86 9.07
C ARG A 216 39.51 19.84 8.42
N GLN A 217 40.53 19.35 9.13
CA GLN A 217 41.88 19.21 8.57
C GLN A 217 41.94 18.17 7.45
N PHE A 218 41.16 17.07 7.56
CA PHE A 218 41.02 16.07 6.50
C PHE A 218 40.23 16.59 5.28
N LYS A 219 39.16 17.37 5.45
CA LYS A 219 38.40 17.95 4.31
C LYS A 219 39.22 18.90 3.43
N HIS A 220 40.30 19.49 3.95
CA HIS A 220 41.21 20.37 3.19
C HIS A 220 42.35 19.63 2.47
N GLY A 221 42.45 18.30 2.58
CA GLY A 221 43.34 17.46 1.79
C GLY A 221 42.59 16.25 1.24
N ALA A 222 42.23 16.30 -0.04
CA ALA A 222 41.34 15.36 -0.73
C ALA A 222 41.43 13.87 -0.31
N THR A 223 40.29 13.26 0.06
CA THR A 223 39.67 12.05 -0.56
C THR A 223 38.44 11.58 0.25
N GLU A 224 37.55 10.84 -0.43
CA GLU A 224 36.19 10.46 -0.02
C GLU A 224 36.07 9.61 1.26
N LEU A 225 34.89 9.68 1.88
CA LEU A 225 34.52 8.92 3.08
C LEU A 225 33.83 7.61 2.66
N VAL A 226 34.56 6.48 2.69
CA VAL A 226 34.01 5.15 2.45
C VAL A 226 33.39 4.58 3.74
N SER A 227 32.21 3.99 3.60
CA SER A 227 31.25 3.67 4.65
C SER A 227 31.59 2.51 5.61
N HIS A 228 31.03 2.65 6.81
CA HIS A 228 30.62 1.75 7.90
C HIS A 228 30.63 0.21 7.66
N SER A 229 31.17 -0.53 8.64
CA SER A 229 30.87 -1.96 8.91
C SER A 229 29.93 -2.08 10.11
N GLU A 230 28.95 -2.97 10.05
CA GLU A 230 27.96 -3.22 11.11
C GLU A 230 28.54 -3.96 12.32
N GLU A 231 27.82 -3.82 13.44
CA GLU A 231 27.95 -4.46 14.75
C GLU A 231 29.12 -4.06 15.67
N GLY A 232 28.78 -3.15 16.60
CA GLY A 232 29.28 -3.20 17.98
C GLY A 232 30.61 -2.52 18.30
N ASP A 233 31.44 -2.15 17.31
CA ASP A 233 32.77 -1.60 17.57
C ASP A 233 32.90 -0.15 17.05
N ASN A 234 33.10 0.81 17.97
CA ASN A 234 33.24 2.25 17.70
C ASN A 234 34.64 2.59 17.13
N ARG A 235 35.11 1.89 16.10
CA ARG A 235 36.41 2.17 15.45
C ARG A 235 36.22 2.74 14.06
N TRP A 236 36.75 3.94 13.84
CA TRP A 236 36.82 4.57 12.53
C TRP A 236 38.25 4.46 11.97
N ILE A 237 38.39 3.89 10.78
CA ILE A 237 39.66 3.79 10.06
C ILE A 237 39.67 4.87 8.98
N TRP A 238 40.65 5.78 9.04
CA TRP A 238 40.89 6.79 8.01
C TRP A 238 42.05 6.31 7.15
N ILE A 239 41.83 6.08 5.85
CA ILE A 239 42.87 5.67 4.91
C ILE A 239 43.22 6.86 4.04
N LYS A 240 44.48 7.30 4.09
CA LYS A 240 45.02 8.32 3.19
C LYS A 240 45.64 7.63 1.98
N HIS A 241 45.18 7.96 0.77
CA HIS A 241 45.83 7.57 -0.49
C HIS A 241 47.09 8.41 -0.73
N ASP A 242 48.06 8.28 0.17
CA ASP A 242 49.49 8.39 -0.09
C ASP A 242 50.23 8.35 1.25
N ALA A 243 50.98 7.27 1.42
CA ALA A 243 52.01 7.00 2.43
C ALA A 243 51.63 7.17 3.93
N ARG A 244 51.77 6.04 4.64
CA ARG A 244 51.87 5.85 6.10
C ARG A 244 50.57 6.03 6.89
N VAL A 245 49.94 4.89 7.16
CA VAL A 245 48.88 4.74 8.16
C VAL A 245 49.42 5.16 9.53
N PHE A 246 48.86 6.20 10.12
CA PHE A 246 49.05 6.53 11.53
C PHE A 246 47.89 5.96 12.33
N VAL A 247 48.17 4.93 13.14
CA VAL A 247 47.27 4.48 14.21
C VAL A 247 47.75 5.17 15.48
N SER A 248 47.02 6.16 16.00
CA SER A 248 47.23 6.61 17.37
C SER A 248 46.40 5.73 18.30
N ASP A 249 47.04 4.71 18.88
CA ASP A 249 46.47 3.97 19.99
C ASP A 249 46.86 4.69 21.30
N VAL A 250 45.87 5.01 22.13
CA VAL A 250 46.11 5.48 23.50
C VAL A 250 46.32 4.23 24.36
N ALA A 251 47.43 3.52 24.13
CA ALA A 251 48.09 2.63 25.08
C ALA A 251 49.29 1.96 24.41
N ASN A 252 50.49 2.28 24.89
CA ASN A 252 51.75 1.56 24.75
C ASN A 252 51.67 0.11 24.19
N ARG A 253 52.04 -0.09 22.92
CA ARG A 253 53.06 -1.05 22.41
C ARG A 253 52.98 -1.11 20.88
N VAL A 254 54.07 -0.71 20.22
CA VAL A 254 54.23 -0.77 18.76
C VAL A 254 54.64 -2.18 18.34
N THR A 255 53.81 -2.85 17.54
CA THR A 255 54.23 -3.99 16.71
C THR A 255 53.81 -3.73 15.27
N TYR A 256 54.81 -3.64 14.39
CA TYR A 256 54.65 -3.50 12.95
C TYR A 256 54.16 -4.81 12.33
N HIS A 257 53.04 -4.78 11.61
CA HIS A 257 52.71 -5.81 10.63
C HIS A 257 52.41 -5.14 9.29
N GLU A 258 53.29 -5.38 8.32
CA GLU A 258 53.04 -5.13 6.90
C GLU A 258 51.91 -6.05 6.44
N ILE A 259 50.88 -5.48 5.81
CA ILE A 259 49.96 -6.26 4.98
C ILE A 259 50.03 -5.66 3.57
N ALA A 260 50.60 -6.46 2.68
CA ALA A 260 50.64 -6.26 1.25
C ALA A 260 49.23 -6.32 0.65
N LEU A 261 48.93 -5.36 -0.23
CA LEU A 261 47.79 -5.39 -1.14
C LEU A 261 48.00 -6.51 -2.17
N ILE A 262 47.00 -7.38 -2.38
CA ILE A 262 46.68 -8.02 -3.67
C ILE A 262 45.21 -8.47 -3.63
N GLY A 263 44.49 -8.25 -4.73
CA GLY A 263 43.07 -8.54 -4.89
C GLY A 263 42.71 -10.00 -5.17
N ASN A 264 41.40 -10.25 -5.09
CA ASN A 264 40.62 -11.39 -5.61
C ASN A 264 40.93 -12.84 -5.13
N LYS A 265 39.86 -13.46 -4.64
CA LYS A 265 39.55 -14.90 -4.43
C LYS A 265 40.07 -15.63 -3.17
N LEU A 266 39.09 -16.09 -2.38
CA LEU A 266 38.98 -17.37 -1.62
C LEU A 266 40.27 -18.04 -1.11
N ASN A 267 40.44 -18.11 0.22
CA ASN A 267 40.31 -19.36 1.01
C ASN A 267 40.71 -19.17 2.48
N LYS A 268 40.05 -19.93 3.37
CA LYS A 268 40.33 -20.03 4.81
C LYS A 268 41.77 -20.49 5.08
N TYR A 269 42.45 -19.84 6.02
CA TYR A 269 43.69 -20.35 6.62
C TYR A 269 43.58 -20.28 8.15
N GLU A 270 43.65 -21.42 8.83
CA GLU A 270 43.76 -21.52 10.29
C GLU A 270 45.22 -21.30 10.75
N PRO A 271 45.46 -20.65 11.90
CA PRO A 271 46.82 -20.40 12.38
C PRO A 271 47.41 -21.63 13.09
N ARG A 272 48.60 -22.08 12.65
CA ARG A 272 49.44 -23.05 13.38
C ARG A 272 50.18 -22.35 14.53
N LYS A 273 50.20 -23.00 15.70
CA LYS A 273 50.86 -22.54 16.94
C LYS A 273 52.39 -22.33 16.76
N PRO A 274 53.00 -21.31 17.40
CA PRO A 274 54.43 -21.07 17.33
C PRO A 274 55.23 -22.06 18.19
N ARG A 275 56.31 -22.61 17.61
CA ARG A 275 57.33 -23.40 18.32
C ARG A 275 58.31 -22.48 19.05
N GLN A 276 58.59 -22.81 20.31
CA GLN A 276 59.63 -22.18 21.13
C GLN A 276 61.01 -22.70 20.74
N PHE A 277 61.99 -21.81 20.65
CA PHE A 277 63.41 -22.13 20.49
C PHE A 277 64.13 -22.08 21.84
N PRO A 278 65.03 -23.03 22.14
CA PRO A 278 66.05 -22.89 23.18
C PRO A 278 67.45 -22.58 22.58
N PRO A 279 68.42 -22.19 23.43
CA PRO A 279 69.47 -21.19 23.13
C PRO A 279 70.81 -21.82 22.69
N PRO A 280 71.86 -21.01 22.41
CA PRO A 280 72.99 -21.40 21.55
C PRO A 280 74.22 -21.84 22.34
N THR A 281 75.06 -22.70 21.74
CA THR A 281 76.49 -22.84 22.11
C THR A 281 77.38 -23.37 20.97
N ARG A 282 78.29 -22.49 20.55
CA ARG A 282 79.74 -22.61 20.24
C ARG A 282 80.37 -23.81 19.48
N SER A 283 81.16 -23.41 18.46
CA SER A 283 82.51 -23.89 18.01
C SER A 283 82.68 -25.35 17.56
N HIS A 284 83.42 -25.76 16.52
CA HIS A 284 84.49 -25.17 15.68
C HIS A 284 84.62 -26.05 14.39
N PRO A 285 85.64 -25.95 13.51
CA PRO A 285 85.52 -26.14 12.05
C PRO A 285 86.07 -27.48 11.53
N SER A 286 85.99 -27.70 10.20
CA SER A 286 87.03 -28.30 9.29
C SER A 286 86.51 -29.37 8.32
N HIS A 287 86.91 -29.23 7.04
CA HIS A 287 87.16 -30.23 5.97
C HIS A 287 85.99 -31.18 5.58
N HIS A 288 85.64 -31.38 4.30
CA HIS A 288 86.43 -31.60 3.08
C HIS A 288 85.66 -31.15 1.83
#